data_AF-A0A257P196-F1
#
_entry.id   AF-A0A257P196-F1
#
_cell.length_a   1.000
_cell.length_b   1.000
_cell.length_c   1.000
_cell.angle_alpha   90.00
_cell.angle_beta   90.00
_cell.angle_gamma   90.00
#
_symmetry.space_group_name_H-M   'P 1'
#
loop_
_entity.id
_entity.type
_entity.pdbx_description
1 polymer ?
#
loop_
_entity_poly.entity_id
_entity_poly.type
_entity_poly.pdbx_seq_one_letter_code
_entity_poly.pdbx_strand_id
1 'polypeptide(L)'
;MDRNIVYPGSIPLDTDILYPNRNSMVGIAALTAATLGSAIVVDGLACTPTSPASLTVNVGPGSITQLSPLDATGYGSLAADVAGQIVKTGINLKATGFSLTAPANSGQAINYLIEAAFSEVDSNAVVLPYVNAANPGLPYSGPDNAGTAQNTQRIQRVQLQLKPGIAAPAGVQTTPLVDTGWVGLYVITVNYGQSVITSAQISVAPG
;
A
#
# COMPACT_ATOMS: atom_id res chain seq x y z
N MET A 1 -21.58 -14.02 2.82
CA MET A 1 -20.62 -13.69 3.89
C MET A 1 -20.91 -14.61 5.03
N ASP A 2 -19.93 -15.41 5.42
CA ASP A 2 -20.08 -16.35 6.52
C ASP A 2 -20.11 -15.59 7.85
N ARG A 3 -20.82 -16.14 8.82
CA ARG A 3 -21.03 -15.50 10.13
C ARG A 3 -20.88 -16.54 11.22
N ASN A 4 -19.99 -16.25 12.17
CA ASN A 4 -19.87 -17.05 13.38
C ASN A 4 -21.10 -16.81 14.26
N ILE A 5 -21.62 -17.89 14.85
CA ILE A 5 -22.66 -17.83 15.87
C ILE A 5 -21.98 -17.97 17.22
N VAL A 6 -22.12 -16.96 18.08
CA VAL A 6 -21.65 -16.97 19.47
C VAL A 6 -22.86 -17.13 20.38
N TYR A 7 -22.77 -18.03 21.36
CA TYR A 7 -23.89 -18.40 22.22
C TYR A 7 -23.78 -17.77 23.61
N PRO A 8 -24.90 -17.53 24.31
CA PRO A 8 -24.85 -17.10 25.71
C PRO A 8 -24.04 -18.07 26.57
N GLY A 9 -23.05 -17.55 27.30
CA GLY A 9 -22.18 -18.33 28.18
C GLY A 9 -20.96 -18.99 27.51
N SER A 10 -20.76 -18.85 26.19
CA SER A 10 -19.51 -19.30 25.56
C SER A 10 -18.35 -18.38 25.94
N ILE A 11 -17.16 -18.96 26.09
CA ILE A 11 -15.92 -18.20 26.35
C ILE A 11 -15.58 -17.39 25.09
N PRO A 12 -15.41 -16.06 25.19
CA PRO A 12 -14.95 -15.25 24.06
C PRO A 12 -13.56 -15.68 23.62
N LEU A 13 -13.39 -15.87 22.32
CA LEU A 13 -12.10 -16.12 21.68
C LEU A 13 -11.67 -14.87 20.91
N ASP A 14 -10.36 -14.68 20.71
CA ASP A 14 -9.87 -13.59 19.85
C ASP A 14 -10.38 -13.74 18.41
N THR A 15 -10.58 -14.98 17.96
CA THR A 15 -11.19 -15.29 16.66
C THR A 15 -12.60 -14.72 16.50
N ASP A 16 -13.35 -14.49 17.60
CA ASP A 16 -14.68 -13.87 17.53
C ASP A 16 -14.62 -12.41 17.04
N ILE A 17 -13.46 -11.77 17.17
CA ILE A 17 -13.18 -10.42 16.65
C ILE A 17 -12.51 -10.50 15.27
N LEU A 18 -11.60 -11.45 15.09
CA LEU A 18 -10.81 -11.56 13.85
C LEU A 18 -11.66 -12.02 12.65
N TYR A 19 -12.59 -12.97 12.84
CA TYR A 19 -13.44 -13.47 11.75
C TYR A 19 -14.34 -12.39 11.15
N PRO A 20 -15.08 -11.56 11.93
CA PRO A 20 -15.86 -10.47 11.38
C PRO A 20 -15.05 -9.48 10.53
N ASN A 21 -13.80 -9.16 10.93
CA ASN A 21 -12.91 -8.28 10.15
C ASN A 21 -12.57 -8.91 8.80
N ARG A 22 -12.13 -10.19 8.80
CA ARG A 22 -11.83 -10.94 7.57
C ARG A 22 -13.06 -11.07 6.68
N ASN A 23 -14.21 -11.44 7.25
CA ASN A 23 -15.44 -11.66 6.50
C ASN A 23 -15.97 -10.35 5.88
N SER A 24 -15.83 -9.23 6.59
CA SER A 24 -16.15 -7.90 6.05
C SER A 24 -15.28 -7.56 4.83
N MET A 25 -13.97 -7.81 4.92
CA MET A 25 -13.06 -7.63 3.78
C MET A 25 -13.46 -8.53 2.60
N VAL A 26 -13.79 -9.81 2.83
CA VAL A 26 -14.27 -10.73 1.78
C VAL A 26 -15.55 -10.20 1.12
N GLY A 27 -16.49 -9.68 1.89
CA GLY A 27 -17.73 -9.09 1.35
C GLY A 27 -17.47 -7.85 0.49
N ILE A 28 -16.59 -6.95 0.96
CA ILE A 28 -16.17 -5.76 0.20
C ILE A 28 -15.45 -6.20 -1.08
N ALA A 29 -14.52 -7.15 -0.99
CA ALA A 29 -13.77 -7.66 -2.13
C ALA A 29 -14.67 -8.29 -3.20
N ALA A 30 -15.71 -9.04 -2.80
CA ALA A 30 -16.68 -9.60 -3.72
C ALA A 30 -17.48 -8.50 -4.46
N LEU A 31 -17.88 -7.45 -3.74
CA LEU A 31 -18.56 -6.29 -4.35
C LEU A 31 -17.62 -5.54 -5.30
N THR A 32 -16.38 -5.27 -4.89
CA THR A 32 -15.36 -4.62 -5.72
C THR A 32 -15.06 -5.43 -6.98
N ALA A 33 -14.92 -6.75 -6.86
CA ALA A 33 -14.74 -7.63 -8.02
C ALA A 33 -15.94 -7.61 -8.97
N ALA A 34 -17.16 -7.53 -8.43
CA ALA A 34 -18.37 -7.44 -9.25
C ALA A 34 -18.49 -6.12 -10.04
N THR A 35 -17.88 -5.03 -9.55
CA THR A 35 -17.96 -3.70 -10.19
C THR A 35 -16.74 -3.34 -11.03
N LEU A 36 -15.52 -3.70 -10.60
CA LEU A 36 -14.26 -3.35 -11.25
C LEU A 36 -13.57 -4.54 -11.93
N GLY A 37 -14.07 -5.76 -11.72
CA GLY A 37 -13.41 -6.98 -12.16
C GLY A 37 -12.19 -7.34 -11.31
N SER A 38 -11.31 -8.18 -11.86
CA SER A 38 -10.08 -8.65 -11.18
C SER A 38 -8.79 -8.02 -11.71
N ALA A 39 -8.89 -7.11 -12.68
CA ALA A 39 -7.75 -6.36 -13.18
C ALA A 39 -7.29 -5.33 -12.15
N ILE A 40 -6.05 -4.84 -12.27
CA ILE A 40 -5.59 -3.73 -11.44
C ILE A 40 -6.37 -2.48 -11.85
N VAL A 41 -7.03 -1.84 -10.88
CA VAL A 41 -7.72 -0.56 -11.08
C VAL A 41 -7.21 0.44 -10.06
N VAL A 42 -6.88 1.63 -10.54
CA VAL A 42 -6.38 2.74 -9.74
C VAL A 42 -7.38 3.88 -9.83
N ASP A 43 -7.67 4.53 -8.70
CA ASP A 43 -8.56 5.69 -8.63
C ASP A 43 -7.96 6.80 -7.75
N GLY A 44 -8.17 8.06 -8.15
CA GLY A 44 -7.52 9.21 -7.52
C GLY A 44 -6.03 9.31 -7.85
N LEU A 45 -5.18 9.40 -6.82
CA LEU A 45 -3.71 9.46 -6.94
C LEU A 45 -3.22 10.54 -7.93
N ALA A 46 -3.88 11.70 -7.96
CA ALA A 46 -3.51 12.79 -8.87
C ALA A 46 -2.09 13.28 -8.60
N CYS A 47 -1.21 13.27 -9.61
CA CYS A 47 0.15 13.79 -9.49
C CYS A 47 0.18 15.29 -9.84
N THR A 48 0.55 16.12 -8.87
CA THR A 48 0.58 17.59 -9.00
C THR A 48 1.92 18.16 -8.54
N PRO A 49 2.39 19.29 -9.10
CA PRO A 49 3.55 20.00 -8.57
C PRO A 49 3.29 20.56 -7.16
N THR A 50 4.35 20.84 -6.40
CA THR A 50 4.20 21.57 -5.12
C THR A 50 3.76 23.03 -5.32
N SER A 51 3.19 23.62 -4.27
CA SER A 51 2.94 25.07 -4.16
C SER A 51 3.54 25.60 -2.85
N PRO A 52 4.62 26.41 -2.88
CA PRO A 52 5.35 26.91 -4.06
C PRO A 52 6.01 25.80 -4.90
N ALA A 53 6.22 26.06 -6.19
CA ALA A 53 6.81 25.09 -7.11
C ALA A 53 8.27 24.77 -6.74
N SER A 54 8.62 23.49 -6.81
CA SER A 54 9.96 22.96 -6.53
C SER A 54 10.22 21.72 -7.39
N LEU A 55 11.39 21.10 -7.28
CA LEU A 55 11.67 19.77 -7.85
C LEU A 55 10.98 18.64 -7.06
N THR A 56 9.77 18.86 -6.57
CA THR A 56 8.96 17.85 -5.90
C THR A 56 7.58 17.81 -6.53
N VAL A 57 7.04 16.60 -6.67
CA VAL A 57 5.62 16.38 -6.99
C VAL A 57 4.93 15.69 -5.82
N ASN A 58 3.62 15.88 -5.74
CA ASN A 58 2.75 15.23 -4.78
C ASN A 58 1.78 14.32 -5.52
N VAL A 59 1.78 13.04 -5.17
CA VAL A 59 0.71 12.10 -5.53
C VAL A 59 -0.37 12.21 -4.46
N GLY A 60 -1.56 12.66 -4.84
CA GLY A 60 -2.69 12.86 -3.94
C GLY A 60 -3.23 11.57 -3.32
N PRO A 61 -4.24 11.67 -2.43
CA PRO A 61 -4.95 10.50 -1.92
C PRO A 61 -5.62 9.71 -3.06
N GLY A 62 -5.85 8.43 -2.81
CA GLY A 62 -6.45 7.53 -3.81
C GLY A 62 -6.36 6.07 -3.38
N SER A 63 -6.74 5.19 -4.30
CA SER A 63 -6.80 3.75 -4.04
C SER A 63 -6.30 2.92 -5.21
N ILE A 64 -5.90 1.70 -4.90
CA ILE A 64 -5.59 0.64 -5.86
C ILE A 64 -6.38 -0.61 -5.48
N THR A 65 -6.94 -1.28 -6.47
CA THR A 65 -7.56 -2.59 -6.31
C THR A 65 -6.78 -3.62 -7.11
N GLN A 66 -6.52 -4.78 -6.51
CA GLN A 66 -5.70 -5.83 -7.12
C GLN A 66 -6.09 -7.19 -6.54
N LEU A 67 -6.05 -8.23 -7.38
CA LEU A 67 -6.23 -9.60 -6.94
C LEU A 67 -5.03 -10.04 -6.07
N SER A 68 -5.31 -10.57 -4.88
CA SER A 68 -4.29 -10.97 -3.91
C SER A 68 -4.81 -12.12 -3.02
N PRO A 69 -3.92 -12.94 -2.43
CA PRO A 69 -4.26 -13.86 -1.36
C PRO A 69 -5.16 -13.24 -0.28
N LEU A 70 -6.12 -14.02 0.23
CA LEU A 70 -6.97 -13.62 1.34
C LEU A 70 -6.15 -13.18 2.55
N ASP A 71 -5.15 -13.97 2.92
CA ASP A 71 -4.17 -13.63 3.95
C ASP A 71 -2.81 -14.26 3.60
N ALA A 72 -1.87 -13.44 3.15
CA ALA A 72 -0.51 -13.91 2.83
C ALA A 72 0.26 -14.37 4.08
N THR A 73 -0.05 -13.78 5.24
CA THR A 73 0.46 -14.14 6.55
C THR A 73 -0.71 -14.30 7.54
N GLY A 74 -0.49 -15.01 8.64
CA GLY A 74 -1.53 -15.19 9.67
C GLY A 74 -2.03 -13.85 10.23
N TYR A 75 -3.32 -13.73 10.49
CA TYR A 75 -3.97 -12.55 11.06
C TYR A 75 -4.42 -12.84 12.49
N GLY A 76 -3.58 -12.50 13.48
CA GLY A 76 -3.77 -12.94 14.86
C GLY A 76 -3.75 -14.47 14.95
N SER A 77 -4.75 -15.08 15.60
CA SER A 77 -4.90 -16.55 15.64
C SER A 77 -5.44 -17.17 14.35
N LEU A 78 -5.82 -16.38 13.34
CA LEU A 78 -6.22 -16.94 12.05
C LEU A 78 -4.98 -17.27 11.23
N ALA A 79 -4.85 -18.52 10.78
CA ALA A 79 -3.78 -18.92 9.87
C ALA A 79 -3.84 -18.15 8.55
N ALA A 80 -2.70 -18.11 7.85
CA ALA A 80 -2.62 -17.60 6.49
C ALA A 80 -3.54 -18.41 5.56
N ASP A 81 -4.16 -17.72 4.60
CA ASP A 81 -4.92 -18.33 3.52
C ASP A 81 -4.42 -17.76 2.18
N VAL A 82 -3.52 -18.51 1.57
CA VAL A 82 -2.91 -18.18 0.28
C VAL A 82 -3.65 -18.77 -0.92
N ALA A 83 -4.58 -19.69 -0.67
CA ALA A 83 -5.35 -20.36 -1.72
C ALA A 83 -6.55 -19.52 -2.14
N GLY A 84 -7.22 -18.87 -1.18
CA GLY A 84 -8.28 -17.90 -1.46
C GLY A 84 -7.71 -16.66 -2.16
N GLN A 85 -8.24 -16.31 -3.33
CA GLN A 85 -7.90 -15.09 -4.05
C GLN A 85 -9.07 -14.13 -4.01
N ILE A 86 -8.83 -12.89 -3.58
CA ILE A 86 -9.84 -11.84 -3.49
C ILE A 86 -9.29 -10.52 -4.03
N VAL A 87 -10.18 -9.64 -4.51
CA VAL A 87 -9.78 -8.29 -4.94
C VAL A 87 -9.65 -7.40 -3.71
N LYS A 88 -8.43 -7.09 -3.30
CA LYS A 88 -8.14 -6.23 -2.15
C LYS A 88 -7.98 -4.78 -2.58
N THR A 89 -8.30 -3.86 -1.67
CA THR A 89 -8.21 -2.41 -1.89
C THR A 89 -7.18 -1.80 -0.95
N GLY A 90 -6.12 -1.21 -1.50
CA GLY A 90 -5.18 -0.36 -0.77
C GLY A 90 -5.60 1.11 -0.87
N ILE A 91 -5.52 1.88 0.22
CA ILE A 91 -6.01 3.27 0.26
C ILE A 91 -4.97 4.19 0.90
N ASN A 92 -4.59 5.27 0.21
CA ASN A 92 -3.83 6.37 0.79
C ASN A 92 -4.76 7.56 1.05
N LEU A 93 -4.84 8.01 2.30
CA LEU A 93 -5.68 9.15 2.71
C LEU A 93 -4.94 10.49 2.68
N LYS A 94 -3.63 10.47 2.45
CA LYS A 94 -2.77 11.65 2.42
C LYS A 94 -1.89 11.60 1.17
N ALA A 95 -1.45 12.78 0.74
CA ALA A 95 -0.52 12.87 -0.38
C ALA A 95 0.87 12.32 -0.02
N THR A 96 1.56 11.77 -1.02
CA THR A 96 2.95 11.32 -0.94
C THR A 96 3.81 12.20 -1.84
N GLY A 97 4.83 12.85 -1.26
CA GLY A 97 5.77 13.70 -1.99
C GLY A 97 6.95 12.92 -2.55
N PHE A 98 7.36 13.24 -3.77
CA PHE A 98 8.55 12.68 -4.43
C PHE A 98 9.45 13.80 -4.92
N SER A 99 10.68 13.84 -4.40
CA SER A 99 11.70 14.79 -4.86
C SER A 99 12.48 14.22 -6.04
N LEU A 100 12.66 15.05 -7.06
CA LEU A 100 13.36 14.73 -8.29
C LEU A 100 14.68 15.51 -8.34
N THR A 101 15.63 15.00 -9.11
CA THR A 101 16.91 15.68 -9.35
C THR A 101 17.08 15.98 -10.84
N ALA A 102 17.48 17.20 -11.17
CA ALA A 102 17.84 17.56 -12.54
C ALA A 102 19.14 16.86 -12.96
N PRO A 103 19.31 16.50 -14.24
CA PRO A 103 20.57 15.93 -14.73
C PRO A 103 21.72 16.93 -14.58
N ALA A 104 22.95 16.41 -14.46
CA ALA A 104 24.14 17.22 -14.20
C ALA A 104 24.72 17.90 -15.44
N ASN A 105 24.47 17.38 -16.65
CA ASN A 105 25.10 17.89 -17.88
C ASN A 105 24.10 18.70 -18.73
N SER A 106 24.59 19.80 -19.30
CA SER A 106 23.81 20.63 -20.21
C SER A 106 23.27 19.84 -21.40
N GLY A 107 22.03 20.13 -21.79
CA GLY A 107 21.33 19.45 -22.89
C GLY A 107 20.75 18.08 -22.55
N GLN A 108 20.89 17.60 -21.31
CA GLN A 108 20.28 16.33 -20.87
C GLN A 108 18.90 16.51 -20.24
N ALA A 109 18.12 15.43 -20.27
CA ALA A 109 16.86 15.25 -19.56
C ALA A 109 16.80 13.84 -18.93
N ILE A 110 15.98 13.68 -17.89
CA ILE A 110 15.67 12.40 -17.24
C ILE A 110 14.16 12.21 -17.21
N ASN A 111 13.67 11.05 -17.62
CA ASN A 111 12.30 10.62 -17.33
C ASN A 111 12.28 9.87 -16.00
N TYR A 112 11.37 10.24 -15.12
CA TYR A 112 11.06 9.51 -13.90
C TYR A 112 9.72 8.83 -14.05
N LEU A 113 9.63 7.57 -13.61
CA LEU A 113 8.37 6.83 -13.53
C LEU A 113 7.87 6.83 -12.09
N ILE A 114 6.61 7.21 -11.89
CA ILE A 114 5.86 6.90 -10.67
C ILE A 114 5.00 5.68 -10.97
N GLU A 115 5.13 4.65 -10.14
CA GLU A 115 4.33 3.43 -10.21
C GLU A 115 3.67 3.11 -8.87
N ALA A 116 2.62 2.30 -8.93
CA ALA A 116 1.84 1.88 -7.77
C ALA A 116 1.65 0.36 -7.72
N ALA A 117 1.56 -0.17 -6.49
CA ALA A 117 1.15 -1.54 -6.22
C ALA A 117 0.30 -1.60 -4.95
N PHE A 118 -0.51 -2.65 -4.83
CA PHE A 118 -1.14 -2.98 -3.56
C PHE A 118 -0.09 -3.47 -2.57
N SER A 119 -0.11 -2.95 -1.34
CA SER A 119 0.75 -3.41 -0.26
C SER A 119 -0.06 -3.73 0.99
N GLU A 120 0.25 -4.87 1.59
CA GLU A 120 -0.28 -5.33 2.86
C GLU A 120 0.87 -5.65 3.79
N VAL A 121 0.93 -4.96 4.93
CA VAL A 121 2.02 -5.11 5.90
C VAL A 121 1.50 -5.02 7.33
N ASP A 122 2.04 -5.85 8.20
CA ASP A 122 1.77 -5.75 9.63
C ASP A 122 2.66 -4.68 10.27
N SER A 123 2.09 -3.91 11.19
CA SER A 123 2.76 -2.77 11.82
C SER A 123 2.29 -2.56 13.26
N ASN A 124 2.83 -1.51 13.89
CA ASN A 124 2.56 -1.11 15.26
C ASN A 124 2.84 -2.25 16.26
N ALA A 125 4.10 -2.70 16.27
CA ALA A 125 4.56 -3.73 17.21
C ALA A 125 4.52 -3.21 18.65
N VAL A 126 3.80 -3.92 19.53
CA VAL A 126 3.64 -3.58 20.94
C VAL A 126 3.79 -4.84 21.79
N VAL A 127 4.39 -4.73 22.97
CA VAL A 127 4.37 -5.81 23.97
C VAL A 127 2.99 -5.83 24.62
N LEU A 128 2.18 -6.83 24.29
CA LEU A 128 0.80 -6.94 24.77
C LEU A 128 0.73 -7.68 26.11
N PRO A 129 -0.20 -7.31 27.01
CA PRO A 129 -0.50 -8.13 28.18
C PRO A 129 -1.27 -9.39 27.78
N TYR A 130 -0.87 -10.54 28.31
CA TYR A 130 -1.52 -11.84 28.10
C TYR A 130 -2.10 -12.39 29.41
N VAL A 131 -3.19 -13.16 29.31
CA VAL A 131 -3.80 -13.81 30.48
C VAL A 131 -2.85 -14.86 31.05
N ASN A 132 -2.53 -14.72 32.34
CA ASN A 132 -1.83 -15.73 33.11
C ASN A 132 -2.85 -16.57 33.89
N ALA A 133 -3.22 -17.73 33.36
CA ALA A 133 -4.23 -18.60 33.99
C ALA A 133 -3.82 -19.09 35.39
N ALA A 134 -2.51 -19.20 35.67
CA ALA A 134 -2.00 -19.62 36.98
C ALA A 134 -2.05 -18.49 38.03
N ASN A 135 -1.93 -17.23 37.59
CA ASN A 135 -2.08 -16.06 38.45
C ASN A 135 -2.67 -14.87 37.69
N PRO A 136 -4.01 -14.74 37.63
CA PRO A 136 -4.67 -13.68 36.87
C PRO A 136 -4.36 -12.26 37.33
N GLY A 137 -3.85 -12.08 38.56
CA GLY A 137 -3.42 -10.77 39.06
C GLY A 137 -2.08 -10.28 38.47
N LEU A 138 -1.34 -11.15 37.78
CA LEU A 138 -0.05 -10.85 37.18
C LEU A 138 -0.06 -11.26 35.70
N PRO A 139 -0.52 -10.39 34.78
CA PRO A 139 -0.57 -10.70 33.36
C PRO A 139 0.85 -10.94 32.81
N TYR A 140 0.94 -11.83 31.83
CA TYR A 140 2.18 -12.02 31.09
C TYR A 140 2.48 -10.81 30.22
N SER A 141 3.77 -10.51 30.02
CA SER A 141 4.24 -9.50 29.08
C SER A 141 4.67 -10.17 27.78
N GLY A 142 3.85 -10.04 26.74
CA GLY A 142 4.00 -10.77 25.47
C GLY A 142 3.65 -12.26 25.59
N PRO A 143 3.69 -13.00 24.45
CA PRO A 143 3.45 -14.44 24.43
C PRO A 143 4.41 -15.16 25.37
N ASP A 144 3.88 -16.13 26.13
CA ASP A 144 4.64 -16.94 27.08
C ASP A 144 5.49 -16.13 28.09
N ASN A 145 5.07 -14.88 28.36
CA ASN A 145 5.79 -13.93 29.21
C ASN A 145 7.21 -13.57 28.72
N ALA A 146 7.47 -13.70 27.42
CA ALA A 146 8.80 -13.52 26.83
C ALA A 146 9.19 -12.06 26.52
N GLY A 147 8.30 -11.09 26.75
CA GLY A 147 8.52 -9.67 26.43
C GLY A 147 8.57 -9.36 24.93
N THR A 148 8.22 -10.32 24.06
CA THR A 148 8.26 -10.14 22.61
C THR A 148 7.08 -9.28 22.15
N ALA A 149 7.38 -8.23 21.38
CA ALA A 149 6.36 -7.38 20.78
C ALA A 149 5.70 -8.05 19.58
N GLN A 150 4.41 -7.79 19.38
CA GLN A 150 3.64 -8.29 18.24
C GLN A 150 2.94 -7.14 17.54
N ASN A 151 2.83 -7.25 16.21
CA ASN A 151 2.10 -6.28 15.40
C ASN A 151 0.62 -6.28 15.77
N THR A 152 0.06 -5.08 15.92
CA THR A 152 -1.34 -4.89 16.35
C THR A 152 -2.22 -4.34 15.23
N GLN A 153 -1.65 -4.09 14.05
CA GLN A 153 -2.37 -3.57 12.90
C GLN A 153 -1.88 -4.23 11.61
N ARG A 154 -2.83 -4.62 10.75
CA ARG A 154 -2.57 -4.93 9.34
C ARG A 154 -2.96 -3.74 8.49
N ILE A 155 -2.01 -3.22 7.72
CA ILE A 155 -2.14 -2.01 6.93
C ILE A 155 -2.21 -2.38 5.45
N GLN A 156 -3.29 -1.97 4.78
CA GLN A 156 -3.45 -2.09 3.32
C GLN A 156 -3.36 -0.69 2.68
N ARG A 157 -2.38 -0.47 1.79
CA ARG A 157 -2.07 0.85 1.20
C ARG A 157 -1.77 0.75 -0.28
N VAL A 158 -1.83 1.90 -0.93
CA VAL A 158 -1.16 2.09 -2.22
C VAL A 158 0.31 2.28 -1.91
N GLN A 159 1.15 1.31 -2.25
CA GLN A 159 2.58 1.52 -2.26
C GLN A 159 2.93 2.31 -3.52
N LEU A 160 3.65 3.41 -3.34
CA LEU A 160 4.08 4.28 -4.42
C LEU A 160 5.61 4.26 -4.49
N GLN A 161 6.15 4.22 -5.69
CA GLN A 161 7.59 4.24 -5.93
C GLN A 161 7.93 5.23 -7.05
N LEU A 162 9.03 5.96 -6.87
CA LEU A 162 9.65 6.79 -7.89
C LEU A 162 10.88 6.05 -8.46
N LYS A 163 10.94 5.90 -9.77
CA LYS A 163 12.08 5.30 -10.47
C LYS A 163 12.75 6.31 -11.39
N PRO A 164 14.04 6.62 -11.18
CA PRO A 164 14.79 7.45 -12.10
C PRO A 164 15.15 6.66 -13.36
N GLY A 165 14.97 7.27 -14.52
CA GLY A 165 15.60 6.85 -15.76
C GLY A 165 17.06 7.24 -15.84
N ILE A 166 17.67 6.96 -17.00
CA ILE A 166 19.04 7.36 -17.30
C ILE A 166 19.00 8.73 -18.00
N ALA A 167 19.85 9.66 -17.55
CA ALA A 167 20.00 10.95 -18.20
C ALA A 167 20.51 10.78 -19.64
N ALA A 168 19.81 11.36 -20.59
CA ALA A 168 20.16 11.32 -22.01
C ALA A 168 19.94 12.70 -22.64
N PRO A 169 20.46 12.97 -23.86
CA PRO A 169 20.11 14.19 -24.57
C PRO A 169 18.59 14.41 -24.61
N ALA A 170 18.16 15.64 -24.38
CA ALA A 170 16.74 15.96 -24.31
C ALA A 170 16.02 15.52 -25.60
N GLY A 171 14.92 14.78 -25.45
CA GLY A 171 14.13 14.19 -26.54
C GLY A 171 14.41 12.72 -26.82
N VAL A 172 15.49 12.14 -26.28
CA VAL A 172 15.82 10.71 -26.45
C VAL A 172 15.91 9.94 -25.12
N GLN A 173 15.59 10.58 -24.01
CA GLN A 173 15.55 9.91 -22.70
C GLN A 173 14.45 8.85 -22.66
N THR A 174 14.76 7.70 -22.04
CA THR A 174 13.83 6.57 -21.94
C THR A 174 13.19 6.50 -20.55
N THR A 175 11.91 6.19 -20.51
CA THR A 175 11.20 5.91 -19.26
C THR A 175 11.60 4.53 -18.72
N PRO A 176 11.85 4.38 -17.40
CA PRO A 176 12.01 3.06 -16.78
C PRO A 176 10.83 2.13 -17.05
N LEU A 177 11.07 0.82 -17.11
CA LEU A 177 10.00 -0.18 -17.18
C LEU A 177 9.24 -0.26 -15.86
N VAL A 178 7.96 -0.58 -15.92
CA VAL A 178 7.12 -0.86 -14.74
C VAL A 178 7.56 -2.18 -14.09
N ASP A 179 7.62 -2.22 -12.76
CA ASP A 179 7.99 -3.45 -12.02
C ASP A 179 6.88 -4.52 -12.11
N THR A 180 7.28 -5.80 -12.00
CA THR A 180 6.32 -6.90 -12.02
C THR A 180 5.36 -6.80 -10.83
N GLY A 181 4.06 -6.79 -11.10
CA GLY A 181 3.02 -6.63 -10.08
C GLY A 181 2.67 -5.18 -9.75
N TRP A 182 3.27 -4.22 -10.46
CA TRP A 182 2.99 -2.78 -10.35
C TRP A 182 2.27 -2.27 -11.60
N VAL A 183 1.71 -1.06 -11.48
CA VAL A 183 1.12 -0.30 -12.60
C VAL A 183 1.78 1.07 -12.68
N GLY A 184 2.14 1.51 -13.88
CA GLY A 184 2.65 2.85 -14.12
C GLY A 184 1.55 3.89 -13.92
N LEU A 185 1.84 4.96 -13.18
CA LEU A 185 0.91 6.07 -12.99
C LEU A 185 1.30 7.29 -13.83
N TYR A 186 2.53 7.78 -13.66
CA TYR A 186 2.97 9.03 -14.29
C TYR A 186 4.42 8.95 -14.75
N VAL A 187 4.71 9.67 -15.84
CA VAL A 187 6.06 9.96 -16.31
C VAL A 187 6.32 11.45 -16.14
N ILE A 188 7.42 11.78 -15.46
CA ILE A 188 7.86 13.14 -15.19
C ILE A 188 9.17 13.41 -15.90
N THR A 189 9.20 14.38 -16.80
CA THR A 189 10.44 14.77 -17.51
C THR A 189 11.10 15.94 -16.79
N VAL A 190 12.37 15.79 -16.41
CA VAL A 190 13.18 16.83 -15.78
C VAL A 190 14.37 17.17 -16.66
N ASN A 191 14.46 18.43 -17.09
CA ASN A 191 15.55 18.94 -17.91
C ASN A 191 16.72 19.45 -17.06
N TYR A 192 17.91 19.53 -17.66
CA TYR A 192 19.07 20.19 -17.05
C TYR A 192 18.72 21.61 -16.58
N GLY A 193 19.22 21.98 -15.39
CA GLY A 193 19.06 23.32 -14.82
C GLY A 193 17.66 23.64 -14.32
N GLN A 194 16.70 22.70 -14.43
CA GLN A 194 15.35 22.89 -13.95
C GLN A 194 15.30 22.92 -12.42
N SER A 195 14.59 23.88 -11.84
CA SER A 195 14.43 24.03 -10.38
C SER A 195 12.99 23.84 -9.90
N VAL A 196 12.04 23.72 -10.83
CA VAL A 196 10.61 23.56 -10.55
C VAL A 196 9.97 22.55 -11.49
N ILE A 197 9.02 21.75 -11.00
CA ILE A 197 8.11 20.97 -11.84
C ILE A 197 6.84 21.78 -12.09
N THR A 198 6.32 21.69 -13.31
CA THR A 198 5.04 22.23 -13.75
C THR A 198 4.16 21.08 -14.27
N SER A 199 2.86 21.32 -14.41
CA SER A 199 1.93 20.31 -14.95
C SER A 199 2.30 19.83 -16.35
N ALA A 200 2.93 20.69 -17.17
CA ALA A 200 3.36 20.34 -18.53
C ALA A 200 4.45 19.25 -18.57
N GLN A 201 5.13 18.99 -17.45
CA GLN A 201 6.18 17.97 -17.34
C GLN A 201 5.66 16.64 -16.79
N ILE A 202 4.39 16.59 -16.38
CA ILE A 202 3.75 15.40 -15.82
C ILE A 202 2.82 14.84 -16.88
N SER A 203 3.05 13.60 -17.27
CA SER A 203 2.20 12.87 -18.23
C SER A 203 1.76 11.54 -17.62
N VAL A 204 0.59 11.03 -18.02
CA VAL A 204 0.12 9.71 -17.59
C VAL A 204 1.01 8.64 -18.22
N ALA A 205 1.43 7.66 -17.43
CA ALA A 205 2.21 6.53 -17.95
C ALA A 205 1.32 5.68 -18.88
N PRO A 206 1.86 5.14 -19.99
CA PRO A 206 1.12 4.20 -20.82
C PRO A 206 0.75 2.95 -19.99
N GLY A 207 -0.50 2.51 -20.14
CA GLY A 207 -1.06 1.32 -19.47
C GLY A 207 -0.67 0.01 -20.13
#